data_AF-A0A519UFA8-F1
#
_entry.id   AF-A0A519UFA8-F1
#
_cell.length_a   1.000
_cell.length_b   1.000
_cell.length_c   1.000
_cell.angle_alpha   90.00
_cell.angle_beta   90.00
_cell.angle_gamma   90.00
#
_symmetry.space_group_name_H-M   'P 1'
#
loop_
_entity.id
_entity.type
_entity.pdbx_description
1 polymer ?
#
loop_
_entity_poly.entity_id
_entity_poly.type
_entity_poly.pdbx_seq_one_letter_code
_entity_poly.pdbx_strand_id
1 'polypeptide(L)'
;MLKILHLPKWYPHRYDDQDGDFVARHIAAIAAHGGENGGPTQSAVVFAAVARGPLPTLIAEDSDLSGPVPTWRYYYRARPTGRAPLDKLLKLLLWLLCQRRGLRAVRQHWAGARPDVVHAHVLVRPAALAWWLRWRHGIPYVLTEHQTALLPANAARLSWLRRWLIGRLVRRASASLPVSADLG
;
A
#
# COMPACT_ATOMS: atom_id res chain seq x y z
N MET A 1 -13.19 -16.94 -5.64
CA MET A 1 -12.88 -15.97 -4.57
C MET A 1 -12.07 -14.82 -5.17
N LEU A 2 -12.57 -13.60 -5.02
CA LEU A 2 -11.94 -12.34 -5.43
C LEU A 2 -10.70 -12.07 -4.57
N LYS A 3 -9.54 -11.95 -5.18
CA LYS A 3 -8.26 -11.69 -4.51
C LYS A 3 -7.97 -10.19 -4.47
N ILE A 4 -7.93 -9.64 -3.27
CA ILE A 4 -7.71 -8.22 -3.04
C ILE A 4 -6.30 -8.03 -2.46
N LEU A 5 -5.43 -7.35 -3.22
CA LEU A 5 -4.13 -6.93 -2.71
C LEU A 5 -4.24 -5.52 -2.15
N HIS A 6 -4.00 -5.37 -0.85
CA HIS A 6 -3.96 -4.08 -0.18
C HIS A 6 -2.53 -3.52 -0.15
N LEU A 7 -2.38 -2.27 -0.58
CA LEU A 7 -1.13 -1.53 -0.58
C LEU A 7 -1.27 -0.29 0.31
N PRO A 8 -1.01 -0.40 1.62
CA PRO A 8 -1.13 0.74 2.51
C PRO A 8 0.14 1.58 2.61
N LYS A 9 -0.02 2.88 2.84
CA LYS A 9 1.09 3.77 3.23
C LYS A 9 1.45 3.65 4.71
N TRP A 10 0.46 3.34 5.56
CA TRP A 10 0.58 3.19 7.01
C TRP A 10 -0.13 1.91 7.40
N TYR A 11 0.49 1.11 8.25
CA TYR A 11 -0.04 -0.18 8.68
C TYR A 11 0.68 -0.64 9.96
N PRO A 12 -0.02 -1.30 10.91
CA PRO A 12 0.58 -1.77 12.15
C PRO A 12 1.87 -2.54 11.89
N HIS A 13 2.94 -2.18 12.60
CA HIS A 13 4.26 -2.76 12.38
C HIS A 13 5.10 -2.81 13.67
N ARG A 14 6.24 -3.48 13.64
CA ARG A 14 7.06 -3.79 14.83
C ARG A 14 7.61 -2.61 15.65
N TYR A 15 7.39 -1.38 15.21
CA TYR A 15 7.84 -0.18 15.94
C TYR A 15 6.66 0.69 16.41
N ASP A 16 5.46 0.39 15.94
CA ASP A 16 4.23 1.14 16.18
C ASP A 16 3.06 0.28 15.70
N ASP A 17 2.38 -0.37 16.64
CA ASP A 17 1.22 -1.23 16.37
C ASP A 17 -0.06 -0.40 16.11
N GLN A 18 -0.04 0.90 16.44
CA GLN A 18 -1.15 1.82 16.21
C GLN A 18 -1.05 2.58 14.88
N ASP A 19 0.14 2.68 14.28
CA ASP A 19 0.32 3.36 12.99
C ASP A 19 -0.53 2.71 11.88
N GLY A 20 -1.59 3.39 11.46
CA GLY A 20 -2.51 2.87 10.45
C GLY A 20 -3.45 1.77 10.94
N ASP A 21 -3.75 1.66 12.25
CA ASP A 21 -4.74 0.69 12.78
C ASP A 21 -6.11 0.81 12.08
N PHE A 22 -6.55 2.02 11.75
CA PHE A 22 -7.77 2.24 10.97
C PHE A 22 -7.72 1.54 9.59
N VAL A 23 -6.55 1.47 8.94
CA VAL A 23 -6.36 0.74 7.68
C VAL A 23 -6.46 -0.76 7.93
N ALA A 24 -5.83 -1.26 8.99
CA ALA A 24 -5.90 -2.67 9.37
C ALA A 24 -7.33 -3.12 9.67
N ARG A 25 -8.08 -2.34 10.46
CA ARG A 25 -9.50 -2.61 10.74
C ARG A 25 -10.37 -2.56 9.49
N HIS A 26 -10.13 -1.59 8.61
CA HIS A 26 -10.87 -1.50 7.35
C HIS A 26 -10.61 -2.72 6.44
N ILE A 27 -9.35 -3.16 6.33
CA ILE A 27 -9.00 -4.36 5.58
C ILE A 27 -9.58 -5.62 6.23
N ALA A 28 -9.53 -5.73 7.56
CA ALA A 28 -10.13 -6.84 8.29
C ALA A 28 -11.65 -6.90 8.08
N ALA A 29 -12.33 -5.74 8.07
CA ALA A 29 -13.75 -5.66 7.74
C ALA A 29 -14.04 -6.15 6.32
N ILE A 30 -13.24 -5.75 5.32
CA ILE A 30 -13.36 -6.25 3.94
C ILE A 30 -13.19 -7.77 3.90
N ALA A 31 -12.17 -8.30 4.58
CA ALA A 31 -11.91 -9.74 4.61
C ALA A 31 -13.03 -10.53 5.31
N ALA A 32 -13.65 -9.95 6.33
CA ALA A 32 -14.75 -10.54 7.09
C ALA A 32 -16.13 -10.40 6.42
N HIS A 33 -16.31 -9.39 5.54
CA HIS A 33 -17.63 -9.00 5.03
C HIS A 33 -18.35 -10.08 4.21
N GLY A 34 -17.69 -11.17 3.84
CA GLY A 34 -18.39 -12.27 3.18
C GLY A 34 -18.98 -13.35 4.09
N GLY A 35 -19.16 -13.08 5.39
CA GLY A 35 -20.10 -13.80 6.26
C GLY A 35 -19.56 -15.05 6.96
N GLU A 36 -20.43 -15.72 7.73
CA GLU A 36 -20.15 -16.85 8.63
C GLU A 36 -19.57 -18.11 7.93
N ASN A 37 -19.72 -18.20 6.60
CA ASN A 37 -19.20 -19.31 5.78
C ASN A 37 -17.85 -18.99 5.09
N GLY A 38 -17.22 -17.87 5.45
CA GLY A 38 -16.01 -17.38 4.80
C GLY A 38 -16.33 -16.61 3.52
N GLY A 39 -15.88 -15.36 3.45
CA GLY A 39 -16.27 -14.48 2.36
C GLY A 39 -15.75 -14.82 0.99
N PRO A 40 -16.39 -14.31 -0.09
CA PRO A 40 -15.90 -14.56 -1.45
C PRO A 40 -14.57 -13.86 -1.72
N THR A 41 -13.96 -13.18 -0.74
CA THR A 41 -12.76 -12.37 -0.88
C THR A 41 -11.59 -12.95 -0.11
N GLN A 42 -10.42 -13.00 -0.76
CA GLN A 42 -9.14 -13.30 -0.11
C GLN A 42 -8.30 -12.02 -0.11
N SER A 43 -8.01 -11.50 1.08
CA SER A 43 -7.22 -10.27 1.23
C SER A 43 -5.79 -10.58 1.60
N ALA A 44 -4.86 -9.78 1.06
CA ALA A 44 -3.44 -9.83 1.41
C ALA A 44 -2.87 -8.41 1.51
N VAL A 45 -1.90 -8.20 2.40
CA VAL A 45 -1.27 -6.88 2.63
C VAL A 45 0.20 -6.92 2.27
N VAL A 46 0.67 -5.93 1.50
CA VAL A 46 2.10 -5.66 1.31
C VAL A 46 2.41 -4.26 1.78
N PHE A 47 3.15 -4.18 2.88
CA PHE A 47 3.57 -2.94 3.52
C PHE A 47 5.10 -2.81 3.49
N ALA A 48 5.59 -1.59 3.27
CA ALA A 48 7.01 -1.30 3.31
C ALA A 48 7.30 0.03 4.02
N ALA A 49 8.18 -0.01 5.01
CA ALA A 49 8.56 1.12 5.84
C ALA A 49 10.07 1.30 5.95
N VAL A 50 10.49 2.50 6.32
CA VAL A 50 11.88 2.77 6.68
C VAL A 50 12.15 2.18 8.06
N ALA A 51 13.24 1.44 8.23
CA ALA A 51 13.64 0.93 9.53
C ALA A 51 14.00 2.06 10.50
N ARG A 52 13.52 1.97 11.76
CA ARG A 52 13.86 2.90 12.85
C ARG A 52 15.19 2.57 13.55
N GLY A 53 15.90 1.55 13.11
CA GLY A 53 17.19 1.10 13.67
C GLY A 53 18.09 0.42 12.63
N PRO A 54 19.30 0.00 13.03
CA PRO A 54 20.21 -0.71 12.15
C PRO A 54 19.56 -2.02 11.66
N LEU A 55 19.83 -2.37 10.40
CA LEU A 55 19.44 -3.65 9.83
C LEU A 55 20.70 -4.43 9.42
N PRO A 56 20.71 -5.76 9.60
CA PRO A 56 21.84 -6.60 9.18
C PRO A 56 22.01 -6.59 7.65
N THR A 57 20.93 -6.38 6.90
CA THR A 57 20.93 -6.28 5.44
C THR A 57 20.21 -5.00 4.98
N LEU A 58 20.13 -4.76 3.66
CA LEU A 58 19.42 -3.59 3.12
C LEU A 58 17.91 -3.63 3.39
N ILE A 59 17.32 -4.83 3.50
CA ILE A 59 15.89 -5.06 3.65
C ILE A 59 15.69 -6.23 4.62
N ALA A 60 14.95 -6.00 5.69
CA ALA A 60 14.40 -7.05 6.56
C ALA A 60 12.94 -7.32 6.21
N GLU A 61 12.48 -8.54 6.44
CA GLU A 61 11.10 -8.97 6.27
C GLU A 61 10.55 -9.45 7.62
N ASP A 62 9.26 -9.20 7.81
CA ASP A 62 8.43 -9.67 8.92
C ASP A 62 7.06 -10.00 8.33
N SER A 63 6.63 -11.25 8.42
CA SER A 63 5.37 -11.69 7.83
C SER A 63 4.49 -12.39 8.86
N ASP A 64 3.20 -12.09 8.79
CA ASP A 64 2.16 -12.77 9.56
C ASP A 64 1.17 -13.38 8.57
N LEU A 65 1.22 -14.70 8.44
CA LEU A 65 0.40 -15.48 7.52
C LEU A 65 -0.68 -16.31 8.24
N SER A 66 -0.75 -16.20 9.57
CA SER A 66 -1.60 -17.03 10.41
C SER A 66 -3.04 -16.52 10.49
N GLY A 67 -3.22 -15.21 10.36
CA GLY A 67 -4.52 -14.55 10.42
C GLY A 67 -5.32 -14.59 9.10
N PRO A 68 -6.57 -14.07 9.12
CA PRO A 68 -7.44 -14.01 7.94
C PRO A 68 -6.92 -13.07 6.84
N VAL A 69 -5.93 -12.22 7.17
CA VAL A 69 -5.30 -11.29 6.23
C VAL A 69 -3.78 -11.51 6.27
N PRO A 70 -3.25 -12.44 5.45
CA PRO A 70 -1.81 -12.61 5.27
C PRO A 70 -1.11 -11.30 4.95
N THR A 71 -0.10 -10.96 5.74
CA THR A 71 0.56 -9.66 5.73
C THR A 71 2.06 -9.82 5.60
N TRP A 72 2.65 -9.13 4.61
CA TRP A 72 4.10 -9.00 4.46
C TRP A 72 4.52 -7.57 4.77
N ARG A 73 5.40 -7.42 5.76
CA ARG A 73 6.01 -6.15 6.17
C ARG A 73 7.49 -6.17 5.82
N TYR A 74 7.90 -5.17 5.05
CA TYR A 74 9.29 -4.98 4.68
C TYR A 74 9.85 -3.72 5.33
N TYR A 75 11.05 -3.83 5.87
CA TYR A 75 11.77 -2.69 6.45
C TYR A 75 13.06 -2.48 5.68
N TYR A 76 13.26 -1.28 5.13
CA TYR A 76 14.49 -0.95 4.38
C TYR A 76 15.31 0.13 5.08
N ARG A 77 16.63 0.06 4.92
CA ARG A 77 17.58 0.98 5.60
C ARG A 77 17.31 2.44 5.24
N ALA A 78 17.33 3.30 6.26
CA ALA A 78 17.13 4.74 6.11
C ALA A 78 18.28 5.44 5.38
N ARG A 79 19.52 5.00 5.64
CA ARG A 79 20.75 5.54 5.05
C ARG A 79 21.63 4.39 4.54
N PRO A 80 21.37 3.87 3.32
CA PRO A 80 22.18 2.80 2.75
C PRO A 80 23.63 3.21 2.53
N THR A 81 23.88 4.46 2.13
CA THR A 81 25.23 4.97 1.80
C THR A 81 25.69 6.11 2.70
N GLY A 82 24.77 6.76 3.43
CA GLY A 82 25.05 7.93 4.27
C GLY A 82 25.07 9.25 3.49
N ARG A 83 24.99 9.22 2.16
CA ARG A 83 24.97 10.40 1.30
C ARG A 83 23.52 10.80 0.99
N ALA A 84 23.06 11.92 1.56
CA ALA A 84 21.66 12.34 1.52
C ALA A 84 20.96 12.31 0.13
N PRO A 85 21.51 12.87 -0.97
CA PRO A 85 20.84 12.86 -2.26
C PRO A 85 20.74 11.45 -2.85
N LEU A 86 21.81 10.65 -2.72
CA LEU A 86 21.87 9.27 -3.19
C LEU A 86 20.91 8.38 -2.40
N ASP A 87 20.90 8.53 -1.07
CA ASP A 87 20.00 7.78 -0.18
C ASP A 87 18.53 8.06 -0.50
N LYS A 88 18.16 9.26 -0.97
CA LYS A 88 16.78 9.56 -1.39
C LYS A 88 16.34 8.69 -2.57
N LEU A 89 17.20 8.54 -3.58
CA LEU A 89 16.93 7.68 -4.74
C LEU A 89 16.97 6.20 -4.33
N LEU A 90 17.98 5.79 -3.59
CA LEU A 90 18.11 4.41 -3.12
C LEU A 90 16.93 3.98 -2.26
N LYS A 91 16.37 4.87 -1.43
CA LYS A 91 15.14 4.59 -0.67
C LYS A 91 13.95 4.30 -1.57
N LEU A 92 13.81 5.02 -2.69
CA LEU A 92 12.75 4.72 -3.65
C LEU A 92 12.97 3.35 -4.30
N LEU A 93 14.20 3.03 -4.70
CA LEU A 93 14.54 1.73 -5.28
C LEU A 93 14.34 0.58 -4.28
N LEU A 94 14.77 0.76 -3.04
CA LEU A 94 14.56 -0.22 -1.96
C LEU A 94 13.08 -0.43 -1.69
N TRP A 95 12.29 0.65 -1.65
CA TRP A 95 10.84 0.54 -1.54
C TRP A 95 10.25 -0.25 -2.71
N LEU A 96 10.63 0.04 -3.96
CA LEU A 96 10.18 -0.74 -5.13
C LEU A 96 10.58 -2.22 -5.06
N LEU A 97 11.78 -2.52 -4.55
CA LEU A 97 12.23 -3.89 -4.31
C LEU A 97 11.40 -4.60 -3.25
N CYS A 98 11.04 -3.91 -2.16
CA CYS A 98 10.12 -4.42 -1.14
C CYS A 98 8.76 -4.75 -1.74
N GLN A 99 8.18 -3.82 -2.51
CA GLN A 99 6.90 -4.04 -3.19
C GLN A 99 6.98 -5.22 -4.18
N ARG A 100 8.08 -5.35 -4.93
CA ARG A 100 8.28 -6.49 -5.84
C ARG A 100 8.38 -7.83 -5.09
N ARG A 101 9.06 -7.86 -3.95
CA ARG A 101 9.15 -9.05 -3.09
C ARG A 101 7.78 -9.42 -2.53
N GLY A 102 7.04 -8.45 -1.99
CA GLY A 102 5.69 -8.68 -1.49
C GLY A 102 4.71 -9.15 -2.57
N LEU A 103 4.73 -8.53 -3.75
CA LEU A 103 3.91 -8.98 -4.90
C LEU A 103 4.21 -10.43 -5.29
N ARG A 104 5.48 -10.84 -5.24
CA ARG A 104 5.89 -12.22 -5.51
C ARG A 104 5.40 -13.16 -4.40
N ALA A 105 5.56 -12.77 -3.14
CA ALA A 105 5.16 -13.58 -1.98
C ALA A 105 3.64 -13.79 -1.95
N VAL A 106 2.87 -12.72 -2.19
CA VAL A 106 1.40 -12.79 -2.34
C VAL A 106 1.01 -13.72 -3.47
N ARG A 107 1.67 -13.60 -4.63
CA ARG A 107 1.40 -14.47 -5.77
C ARG A 107 1.71 -15.95 -5.46
N GLN A 108 2.77 -16.22 -4.71
CA GLN A 108 3.11 -17.57 -4.27
C GLN A 108 2.06 -18.11 -3.29
N HIS A 109 1.65 -17.28 -2.32
CA HIS A 109 0.59 -17.60 -1.37
C HIS A 109 -0.74 -17.91 -2.06
N TRP A 110 -1.07 -17.22 -3.16
CA TRP A 110 -2.24 -17.50 -3.99
C TRP A 110 -2.01 -18.53 -5.11
N ALA A 111 -1.07 -19.47 -4.93
CA ALA A 111 -0.79 -20.57 -5.87
C ALA A 111 -0.52 -20.09 -7.31
N GLY A 112 0.18 -18.97 -7.47
CA GLY A 112 0.53 -18.37 -8.75
C GLY A 112 -0.49 -17.38 -9.31
N ALA A 113 -1.67 -17.26 -8.69
CA ALA A 113 -2.71 -16.32 -9.10
C ALA A 113 -2.32 -14.87 -8.80
N ARG A 114 -2.78 -13.95 -9.65
CA ARG A 114 -2.63 -12.51 -9.46
C ARG A 114 -3.82 -11.98 -8.64
N PRO A 115 -3.70 -10.78 -8.02
CA PRO A 115 -4.87 -10.11 -7.48
C PRO A 115 -5.84 -9.78 -8.61
N ASP A 116 -7.13 -9.90 -8.31
CA ASP A 116 -8.21 -9.44 -9.17
C ASP A 116 -8.38 -7.93 -9.05
N VAL A 117 -8.06 -7.36 -7.89
CA VAL A 117 -8.08 -5.91 -7.63
C VAL A 117 -6.97 -5.51 -6.67
N VAL A 118 -6.39 -4.32 -6.89
CA VAL A 118 -5.47 -3.67 -5.96
C VAL A 118 -6.19 -2.58 -5.20
N HIS A 119 -6.17 -2.61 -3.89
CA HIS A 119 -6.73 -1.56 -3.04
C HIS A 119 -5.60 -0.75 -2.41
N ALA A 120 -5.35 0.44 -2.94
CA ALA A 120 -4.34 1.33 -2.40
C ALA A 120 -4.94 2.22 -1.31
N HIS A 121 -4.33 2.18 -0.13
CA HIS A 121 -4.70 3.04 0.98
C HIS A 121 -3.70 4.18 1.05
N VAL A 122 -4.23 5.40 0.91
CA VAL A 122 -3.50 6.68 0.85
C VAL A 122 -2.79 6.95 -0.49
N LEU A 123 -2.92 8.20 -0.96
CA LEU A 123 -2.42 8.64 -2.25
C LEU A 123 -0.89 8.74 -2.38
N VAL A 124 -0.49 8.87 -3.66
CA VAL A 124 0.86 8.99 -4.21
C VAL A 124 1.56 7.65 -4.42
N ARG A 125 2.32 7.12 -3.46
CA ARG A 125 3.21 5.95 -3.74
C ARG A 125 2.43 4.64 -3.93
N PRO A 126 1.55 4.22 -3.02
CA PRO A 126 0.79 2.99 -3.21
C PRO A 126 -0.15 3.09 -4.43
N ALA A 127 -0.80 4.24 -4.60
CA ALA A 127 -1.66 4.53 -5.75
C ALA A 127 -0.89 4.50 -7.09
N ALA A 128 0.33 5.07 -7.16
CA ALA A 128 1.15 5.00 -8.37
C ALA A 128 1.58 3.56 -8.71
N LEU A 129 1.90 2.75 -7.70
CA LEU A 129 2.18 1.32 -7.91
C LEU A 129 0.94 0.57 -8.40
N ALA A 130 -0.23 0.83 -7.82
CA ALA A 130 -1.50 0.25 -8.26
C ALA A 130 -1.83 0.63 -9.71
N TRP A 131 -1.62 1.90 -10.07
CA TRP A 131 -1.76 2.36 -11.45
C TRP A 131 -0.77 1.68 -12.41
N TRP A 132 0.48 1.49 -12.00
CA TRP A 132 1.46 0.72 -12.78
C TRP A 132 1.04 -0.74 -12.96
N LEU A 133 0.50 -1.40 -11.93
CA LEU A 133 -0.03 -2.77 -12.02
C LEU A 133 -1.23 -2.84 -12.98
N ARG A 134 -2.11 -1.83 -12.97
CA ARG A 134 -3.19 -1.71 -13.96
C ARG A 134 -2.65 -1.64 -15.38
N TRP A 135 -1.68 -0.76 -15.62
CA TRP A 135 -1.09 -0.59 -16.95
C TRP A 135 -0.34 -1.85 -17.43
N ARG A 136 0.43 -2.50 -16.54
CA ARG A 136 1.30 -3.64 -16.90
C ARG A 136 0.55 -4.98 -16.98
N HIS A 137 -0.49 -5.16 -16.18
CA HIS A 137 -1.15 -6.44 -15.97
C HIS A 137 -2.68 -6.40 -16.12
N GLY A 138 -3.27 -5.23 -16.38
CA GLY A 138 -4.72 -5.09 -16.51
C GLY A 138 -5.48 -5.11 -15.17
N ILE A 139 -4.79 -5.09 -14.03
CA ILE A 139 -5.42 -5.25 -12.72
C ILE A 139 -6.08 -3.93 -12.30
N PRO A 140 -7.41 -3.86 -12.13
CA PRO A 140 -8.07 -2.65 -11.66
C PRO A 140 -7.62 -2.27 -10.25
N TYR A 141 -7.77 -0.99 -9.89
CA TYR A 141 -7.45 -0.54 -8.54
C TYR A 141 -8.50 0.40 -7.96
N VAL A 142 -8.66 0.30 -6.65
CA VAL A 142 -9.52 1.13 -5.81
C VAL A 142 -8.62 1.97 -4.90
N LEU A 143 -9.05 3.20 -4.63
CA LEU A 143 -8.37 4.12 -3.72
C LEU A 143 -9.23 4.34 -2.47
N THR A 144 -8.63 4.23 -1.29
CA THR A 144 -9.18 4.81 -0.06
C THR A 144 -8.26 5.93 0.42
N GLU A 145 -8.82 7.11 0.60
CA GLU A 145 -8.09 8.36 0.83
C GLU A 145 -8.28 8.84 2.26
N HIS A 146 -7.18 8.98 3.01
CA HIS A 146 -7.18 9.50 4.39
C HIS A 146 -6.31 10.76 4.57
N GLN A 147 -6.01 11.54 3.51
CA GLN A 147 -5.09 12.68 3.62
C GLN A 147 -5.77 14.04 3.53
N THR A 148 -5.77 14.76 4.66
CA THR A 148 -6.16 16.17 4.76
C THR A 148 -5.40 17.10 3.80
N ALA A 149 -4.22 16.69 3.34
CA ALA A 149 -3.41 17.42 2.36
C ALA A 149 -4.11 17.64 1.00
N LEU A 150 -5.24 16.97 0.77
CA LEU A 150 -6.00 16.99 -0.48
C LEU A 150 -7.34 17.70 -0.35
N LEU A 151 -7.71 18.10 0.87
CA LEU A 151 -8.82 19.02 1.10
C LEU A 151 -8.64 20.26 0.22
N PRO A 152 -9.71 20.84 -0.34
CA PRO A 152 -9.63 22.04 -1.18
C PRO A 152 -8.81 23.17 -0.55
N ALA A 153 -8.95 23.36 0.77
CA ALA A 153 -8.20 24.33 1.56
C ALA A 153 -6.67 24.11 1.54
N ASN A 154 -6.21 22.87 1.44
CA ASN A 154 -4.79 22.50 1.42
C ASN A 154 -4.28 22.20 0.01
N ALA A 155 -5.17 21.92 -0.95
CA ALA A 155 -4.82 21.60 -2.33
C ALA A 155 -4.03 22.73 -3.00
N ALA A 156 -4.31 23.99 -2.64
CA ALA A 156 -3.56 25.17 -3.09
C ALA A 156 -2.06 25.11 -2.78
N ARG A 157 -1.66 24.39 -1.71
CA ARG A 157 -0.26 24.25 -1.26
C ARG A 157 0.49 23.14 -2.01
N LEU A 158 -0.19 22.37 -2.86
CA LEU A 158 0.43 21.32 -3.66
C LEU A 158 1.01 21.91 -4.95
N SER A 159 2.24 21.50 -5.29
CA SER A 159 2.85 21.83 -6.57
C SER A 159 2.01 21.31 -7.74
N TRP A 160 2.04 22.01 -8.86
CA TRP A 160 1.29 21.66 -10.07
C TRP A 160 1.53 20.21 -10.51
N LEU A 161 2.79 19.76 -10.54
CA LEU A 161 3.15 18.37 -10.87
C LEU A 161 2.49 17.35 -9.95
N ARG A 162 2.46 17.63 -8.64
CA ARG A 162 1.87 16.73 -7.66
C ARG A 162 0.35 16.69 -7.82
N ARG A 163 -0.28 17.84 -8.04
CA ARG A 163 -1.73 17.94 -8.30
C ARG A 163 -2.13 17.22 -9.59
N TRP A 164 -1.35 17.39 -10.65
CA TRP A 164 -1.55 16.69 -11.92
C TRP A 164 -1.46 15.17 -11.74
N LEU A 165 -0.44 14.69 -11.01
CA LEU A 165 -0.27 13.26 -10.75
C LEU A 165 -1.45 12.69 -9.95
N ILE A 166 -1.84 13.36 -8.86
CA ILE A 166 -3.00 12.99 -8.05
C ILE A 166 -4.26 12.90 -8.92
N GLY A 167 -4.57 13.96 -9.68
CA GLY A 167 -5.75 13.97 -10.53
C GLY A 167 -5.72 12.88 -11.61
N ARG A 168 -4.53 12.43 -12.03
CA ARG A 168 -4.41 11.29 -12.95
C ARG A 168 -4.60 9.95 -12.25
N LEU A 169 -4.12 9.80 -11.01
CA LEU A 169 -4.34 8.59 -10.20
C LEU A 169 -5.81 8.43 -9.81
N VAL A 170 -6.51 9.52 -9.46
CA VAL A 170 -7.94 9.46 -9.12
C VAL A 170 -8.78 9.11 -10.36
N ARG A 171 -8.60 9.83 -11.48
CA ARG A 171 -9.34 9.57 -12.74
C ARG A 171 -9.13 8.19 -13.33
N ARG A 172 -8.01 7.53 -13.01
CA ARG A 172 -7.67 6.18 -13.49
C ARG A 172 -8.03 5.09 -12.49
N ALA A 173 -8.49 5.43 -11.29
CA ALA A 173 -9.00 4.47 -10.34
C ALA A 173 -10.35 3.92 -10.83
N SER A 174 -10.63 2.66 -10.54
CA SER A 174 -11.95 2.08 -10.81
C SER A 174 -13.00 2.58 -9.81
N ALA A 175 -12.57 2.94 -8.60
CA ALA A 175 -13.37 3.63 -7.60
C ALA A 175 -12.46 4.45 -6.66
N SER A 176 -13.00 5.56 -6.13
CA SER A 176 -12.38 6.37 -5.10
C SER A 176 -13.33 6.44 -3.90
N LEU A 177 -12.85 6.03 -2.73
CA LEU A 177 -13.60 5.95 -1.49
C LEU A 177 -13.03 6.98 -0.51
N PRO A 178 -13.54 8.23 -0.54
CA PRO A 178 -13.12 9.23 0.42
C PRO A 178 -13.64 8.86 1.81
N VAL A 179 -12.82 9.04 2.84
CA VAL A 179 -13.20 8.67 4.22
C VAL A 179 -14.01 9.75 4.95
N SER A 180 -14.15 10.92 4.32
CA SER A 180 -15.08 11.98 4.68
C SER A 180 -15.56 12.67 3.41
N ALA A 181 -16.73 13.31 3.47
CA ALA A 181 -17.28 14.06 2.33
C ALA A 181 -16.31 15.14 1.82
N ASP A 182 -15.50 15.71 2.71
CA ASP A 182 -14.53 16.77 2.36
C ASP A 182 -13.34 16.28 1.51
N LEU A 183 -13.14 14.96 1.43
CA LEU A 183 -12.03 14.33 0.68
C LEU A 183 -12.47 13.73 -0.67
N GLY A 184 -13.75 13.88 -1.04
CA GLY A 184 -14.37 13.33 -2.25
C GLY A 184 -14.35 14.25 -3.46
#